data_AF-A0A9D7J6V8-F1
#
_entry.id   AF-A0A9D7J6V8-F1
#
_cell.length_a   1.000
_cell.length_b   1.000
_cell.length_c   1.000
_cell.angle_alpha   90.00
_cell.angle_beta   90.00
_cell.angle_gamma   90.00
#
_symmetry.space_group_name_H-M   'P 1'
#
loop_
_entity.id
_entity.type
_entity.pdbx_description
1 polymer ?
#
loop_
_entity_poly.entity_id
_entity_poly.type
_entity_poly.pdbx_seq_one_letter_code
_entity_poly.pdbx_strand_id
1 'polypeptide(L)'
;MTTRRAEITAFQERAGYDRSIDLRTDVVMAYGMDDTTVQRVADWRSAGYRVHIMTGISWGHYEDYLDGRWNGVEHWGDAQTNRHGETILHGPGVPYMVPTIDFTEYLFAKLRPSSTSKWTRSTSKSPSSGRVANTPTRSGGNGGRSTASRGSRRTRALTRSSVRAG
;
A
#
# COMPACT_ATOMS: atom_id res chain seq x y z
N MET A 1 -27.18 -8.98 21.25
CA MET A 1 -25.83 -8.43 21.12
C MET A 1 -25.83 -7.51 19.92
N THR A 2 -25.52 -6.22 20.11
CA THR A 2 -25.39 -5.25 19.03
C THR A 2 -24.23 -5.66 18.15
N THR A 3 -24.46 -5.75 16.84
CA THR A 3 -23.42 -6.04 15.86
C THR A 3 -22.47 -4.83 15.79
N ARG A 4 -21.18 -5.03 16.10
CA ARG A 4 -20.09 -4.02 16.07
C ARG A 4 -19.72 -3.55 14.65
N ARG A 5 -20.72 -3.35 13.78
CA ARG A 5 -20.54 -3.11 12.34
C ARG A 5 -20.49 -1.63 11.97
N ALA A 6 -21.08 -0.76 12.77
CA ALA A 6 -21.29 0.63 12.40
C ALA A 6 -20.04 1.52 12.57
N GLU A 7 -19.00 1.05 13.29
CA GLU A 7 -17.78 1.83 13.60
C GLU A 7 -18.07 3.22 14.21
N ILE A 8 -19.08 3.31 15.07
CA ILE A 8 -19.53 4.57 15.68
C ILE A 8 -18.72 4.86 16.94
N THR A 9 -18.43 3.82 17.73
CA THR A 9 -17.70 3.94 18.98
C THR A 9 -16.30 3.34 18.85
N ALA A 10 -15.30 4.12 19.24
CA ALA A 10 -13.90 3.71 19.20
C ALA A 10 -13.14 4.20 20.44
N PHE A 11 -12.12 3.46 20.84
CA PHE A 11 -11.14 3.89 21.84
C PHE A 11 -9.74 3.47 21.41
N GLN A 12 -8.73 4.08 22.01
CA GLN A 12 -7.32 3.76 21.79
C GLN A 12 -6.78 2.92 22.93
N GLU A 13 -6.02 1.87 22.62
CA GLU A 13 -5.39 1.02 23.64
C GLU A 13 -4.01 0.51 23.18
N ARG A 14 -3.03 0.54 24.08
CA ARG A 14 -1.69 -0.02 23.83
C ARG A 14 -1.60 -1.48 24.26
N ALA A 15 -2.33 -1.92 25.27
CA ALA A 15 -2.33 -3.31 25.73
C ALA A 15 -3.03 -4.26 24.74
N GLY A 16 -2.74 -5.56 24.89
CA GLY A 16 -3.57 -6.62 24.30
C GLY A 16 -4.94 -6.67 24.99
N TYR A 17 -5.88 -7.41 24.40
CA TYR A 17 -7.21 -7.54 24.99
C TYR A 17 -7.14 -8.18 26.38
N ASP A 18 -7.79 -7.55 27.35
CA ASP A 18 -8.07 -8.11 28.67
C ASP A 18 -9.52 -7.78 29.06
N ARG A 19 -10.19 -8.71 29.76
CA ARG A 19 -11.60 -8.54 30.15
C ARG A 19 -11.80 -7.35 31.10
N SER A 20 -10.80 -6.98 31.90
CA SER A 20 -10.87 -5.84 32.81
C SER A 20 -10.94 -4.48 32.09
N ILE A 21 -10.54 -4.44 30.81
CA ILE A 21 -10.53 -3.23 29.97
C ILE A 21 -11.51 -3.32 28.78
N ASP A 22 -12.50 -4.22 28.85
CA ASP A 22 -13.50 -4.42 27.79
C ASP A 22 -14.60 -3.33 27.80
N LEU A 23 -14.41 -2.28 27.01
CA LEU A 23 -15.35 -1.14 26.90
C LEU A 23 -16.58 -1.42 26.02
N ARG A 24 -16.63 -2.57 25.34
CA ARG A 24 -17.72 -3.00 24.45
C ARG A 24 -18.07 -2.01 23.33
N THR A 25 -17.07 -1.29 22.81
CA THR A 25 -17.21 -0.42 21.62
C THR A 25 -17.23 -1.22 20.31
N ASP A 26 -17.41 -0.52 19.17
CA ASP A 26 -17.34 -1.12 17.84
C ASP A 26 -15.90 -1.40 17.41
N VAL A 27 -15.02 -0.42 17.67
CA VAL A 27 -13.63 -0.38 17.21
C VAL A 27 -12.68 -0.21 18.39
N VAL A 28 -11.51 -0.83 18.27
CA VAL A 28 -10.32 -0.48 19.04
C VAL A 28 -9.22 0.00 18.08
N MET A 29 -8.57 1.11 18.43
CA MET A 29 -7.38 1.61 17.78
C MET A 29 -6.17 1.07 18.55
N ALA A 30 -5.58 -0.02 18.06
CA ALA A 30 -4.37 -0.60 18.64
C ALA A 30 -3.20 0.38 18.46
N TYR A 31 -2.69 0.89 19.57
CA TYR A 31 -1.73 1.99 19.60
C TYR A 31 -0.28 1.53 19.68
N GLY A 32 0.56 2.02 18.77
CA GLY A 32 2.00 1.79 18.78
C GLY A 32 2.44 0.76 17.75
N MET A 33 3.71 0.88 17.37
CA MET A 33 4.34 0.11 16.31
C MET A 33 5.62 -0.54 16.86
N ASP A 34 5.47 -1.74 17.39
CA ASP A 34 6.52 -2.55 18.00
C ASP A 34 6.28 -4.03 17.69
N ASP A 35 7.19 -4.90 18.12
CA ASP A 35 7.13 -6.34 17.84
C ASP A 35 5.88 -7.02 18.41
N THR A 36 5.17 -6.37 19.35
CA THR A 36 3.93 -6.88 19.94
C THR A 36 2.69 -6.47 19.16
N THR A 37 2.77 -5.52 18.23
CA THR A 37 1.62 -4.95 17.51
C THR A 37 0.78 -6.03 16.82
N VAL A 38 1.42 -7.02 16.17
CA VAL A 38 0.71 -8.11 15.48
C VAL A 38 -0.11 -8.96 16.46
N GLN A 39 0.49 -9.34 17.60
CA GLN A 39 -0.19 -10.13 18.62
C GLN A 39 -1.37 -9.36 19.22
N ARG A 40 -1.17 -8.08 19.56
CA ARG A 40 -2.24 -7.23 20.09
C ARG A 40 -3.43 -7.12 19.13
N VAL A 41 -3.17 -6.91 17.84
CA VAL A 41 -4.22 -6.91 16.81
C VAL A 41 -4.96 -8.26 16.78
N ALA A 42 -4.25 -9.38 16.89
CA ALA A 42 -4.85 -10.71 16.91
C ALA A 42 -5.73 -10.94 18.16
N ASP A 43 -5.29 -10.50 19.34
CA ASP A 43 -6.03 -10.64 20.60
C ASP A 43 -7.36 -9.87 20.53
N TRP A 44 -7.33 -8.60 20.11
CA TRP A 44 -8.52 -7.78 19.95
C TRP A 44 -9.49 -8.32 18.89
N ARG A 45 -8.97 -8.81 17.76
CA ARG A 45 -9.80 -9.49 16.74
C ARG A 45 -10.47 -10.74 17.29
N SER A 46 -9.75 -11.54 18.08
CA SER A 46 -10.29 -12.75 18.72
C SER A 46 -11.38 -12.43 19.73
N ALA A 47 -11.30 -11.27 20.38
CA ALA A 47 -12.36 -10.70 21.24
C ALA A 47 -13.54 -10.06 20.47
N GLY A 48 -13.54 -10.17 19.13
CA GLY A 48 -14.64 -9.73 18.26
C GLY A 48 -14.67 -8.24 17.97
N TYR A 49 -13.55 -7.52 18.13
CA TYR A 49 -13.47 -6.10 17.78
C TYR A 49 -13.11 -5.90 16.30
N ARG A 50 -13.59 -4.79 15.71
CA ARG A 50 -12.94 -4.20 14.54
C ARG A 50 -11.69 -3.48 15.03
N VAL A 51 -10.56 -3.68 14.35
CA VAL A 51 -9.26 -3.18 14.84
C VAL A 51 -8.67 -2.22 13.81
N HIS A 52 -8.39 -1.00 14.23
CA HIS A 52 -7.59 -0.02 13.51
C HIS A 52 -6.19 0.06 14.13
N ILE A 53 -5.20 0.52 13.36
CA ILE A 53 -3.85 0.78 13.87
C ILE A 53 -3.68 2.29 14.02
N MET A 54 -3.19 2.73 15.18
CA MET A 54 -2.79 4.10 15.46
C MET A 54 -1.32 4.10 15.86
N THR A 55 -0.49 4.96 15.27
CA THR A 55 0.89 5.13 15.72
C THR A 55 1.29 6.60 15.71
N GLY A 56 2.08 7.01 16.69
CA GLY A 56 2.83 8.26 16.61
C GLY A 56 3.96 8.11 15.58
N ILE A 57 4.12 9.09 14.71
CA ILE A 57 5.21 9.15 13.72
C ILE A 57 6.06 10.42 13.85
N SER A 58 5.64 11.36 14.69
CA SER A 58 6.26 12.68 14.78
C SER A 58 7.64 12.64 15.42
N TRP A 59 7.93 11.64 16.26
CA TRP A 59 9.21 11.44 16.95
C TRP A 59 9.20 10.03 17.57
N GLY A 60 10.38 9.50 17.91
CA GLY A 60 10.52 8.17 18.49
C GLY A 60 11.94 7.63 18.39
N HIS A 61 12.11 6.35 18.73
CA HIS A 61 13.39 5.63 18.58
C HIS A 61 13.60 5.19 17.13
N TYR A 62 14.06 6.14 16.32
CA TYR A 62 14.35 5.96 14.89
C TYR A 62 15.85 6.07 14.60
N GLU A 63 16.70 5.84 15.60
CA GLU A 63 18.16 5.94 15.46
C GLU A 63 18.68 4.92 14.42
N ASP A 64 18.04 3.75 14.28
CA ASP A 64 18.37 2.79 13.22
C ASP A 64 18.10 3.32 11.80
N TYR A 65 17.06 4.15 11.65
CA TYR A 65 16.76 4.86 10.42
C TYR A 65 17.73 6.03 10.22
N LEU A 66 17.83 6.93 11.20
CA LEU A 66 18.63 8.16 11.11
C LEU A 66 20.11 7.86 10.84
N ASP A 67 20.69 6.89 11.55
CA ASP A 67 22.10 6.48 11.41
C ASP A 67 22.33 5.55 10.20
N GLY A 68 21.29 5.27 9.40
CA GLY A 68 21.38 4.43 8.22
C GLY A 68 21.61 2.94 8.49
N ARG A 69 21.42 2.46 9.73
CA ARG A 69 21.50 1.02 10.05
C ARG A 69 20.41 0.20 9.36
N TRP A 70 19.29 0.83 8.98
CA TRP A 70 18.18 0.18 8.29
C TRP A 70 18.48 -0.16 6.82
N ASN A 71 19.05 0.77 6.04
CA ASN A 71 19.24 0.61 4.60
C ASN A 71 20.63 1.03 4.08
N GLY A 72 21.57 1.35 4.96
CA GLY A 72 22.93 1.79 4.64
C GLY A 72 23.08 3.26 4.29
N VAL A 73 22.01 4.07 4.40
CA VAL A 73 22.01 5.51 4.08
C VAL A 73 21.56 6.30 5.30
N GLU A 74 22.28 7.35 5.67
CA GLU A 74 21.86 8.25 6.76
C GLU A 74 20.66 9.11 6.35
N HIS A 75 19.71 9.30 7.26
CA HIS A 75 18.44 10.00 7.00
C HIS A 75 18.24 11.24 7.89
N TRP A 76 19.32 11.86 8.39
CA TRP A 76 19.24 13.08 9.21
C TRP A 76 18.58 14.27 8.48
N GLY A 77 18.52 14.25 7.14
CA GLY A 77 17.77 15.22 6.34
C GLY A 77 16.25 15.17 6.57
N ASP A 78 15.73 14.08 7.13
CA ASP A 78 14.31 13.92 7.46
C ASP A 78 13.97 14.48 8.84
N ALA A 79 14.97 14.98 9.57
CA ALA A 79 14.74 15.71 10.80
C ALA A 79 14.17 17.11 10.48
N GLN A 80 13.09 17.47 11.15
CA GLN A 80 12.48 18.78 11.01
C GLN A 80 13.46 19.86 11.47
N THR A 81 13.58 20.92 10.68
CA THR A 81 14.41 22.08 11.00
C THR A 81 13.58 23.34 11.14
N ASN A 82 14.08 24.31 11.92
CA ASN A 82 13.53 25.65 11.95
C ASN A 82 14.00 26.45 10.71
N ARG A 83 13.55 27.71 10.59
CA ARG A 83 13.93 28.59 9.46
C ARG A 83 15.44 28.88 9.33
N HIS A 84 16.23 28.59 10.37
CA HIS A 84 17.68 28.78 10.41
C HIS A 84 18.43 27.47 10.09
N GLY A 85 17.73 26.38 9.81
CA GLY A 85 18.32 25.06 9.52
C GLY A 85 18.67 24.26 10.78
N GLU A 86 18.29 24.72 11.96
CA GLU A 86 18.56 24.00 13.21
C GLU A 86 17.49 22.93 13.45
N THR A 87 17.91 21.71 13.80
CA THR A 87 17.00 20.60 14.07
C THR A 87 16.10 20.88 15.27
N ILE A 88 14.80 20.64 15.12
CA ILE A 88 13.82 20.72 16.19
C ILE A 88 13.75 19.35 16.87
N LEU A 89 14.03 19.33 18.17
CA LEU A 89 14.10 18.11 18.96
C LEU A 89 12.87 17.98 19.87
N HIS A 90 12.35 16.77 19.97
CA HIS A 90 11.38 16.40 21.02
C HIS A 90 12.08 16.21 22.36
N GLY A 91 13.30 15.67 22.35
CA GLY A 91 14.15 15.44 23.50
C GLY A 91 15.62 15.26 23.08
N PRO A 92 16.55 15.02 24.03
CA PRO A 92 17.97 14.87 23.71
C PRO A 92 18.20 13.78 22.65
N GLY A 93 18.71 14.17 21.48
CA GLY A 93 18.99 13.27 20.37
C GLY A 93 17.77 12.74 19.60
N VAL A 94 16.55 13.19 19.92
CA VAL A 94 15.31 12.71 19.27
C VAL A 94 14.69 13.85 18.45
N PRO A 95 14.86 13.87 17.12
CA PRO A 95 14.26 14.89 16.27
C PRO A 95 12.76 14.67 16.08
N TYR A 96 12.06 15.76 15.76
CA TYR A 96 10.78 15.64 15.07
C TYR A 96 11.02 15.21 13.62
N MET A 97 10.22 14.28 13.11
CA MET A 97 10.40 13.71 11.77
C MET A 97 9.49 14.38 10.73
N VAL A 98 10.05 14.64 9.55
CA VAL A 98 9.32 15.04 8.35
C VAL A 98 8.81 13.77 7.65
N PRO A 99 7.53 13.69 7.23
CA PRO A 99 6.97 12.51 6.59
C PRO A 99 7.42 12.37 5.14
N THR A 100 8.70 12.04 4.93
CA THR A 100 9.28 11.76 3.61
C THR A 100 8.83 10.39 3.11
N ILE A 101 9.10 10.11 1.82
CA ILE A 101 8.82 8.80 1.22
C ILE A 101 9.65 7.71 1.90
N ASP A 102 10.95 7.96 2.12
CA ASP A 102 11.87 6.99 2.73
C ASP A 102 11.47 6.68 4.18
N PHE A 103 11.09 7.70 4.95
CA PHE A 103 10.63 7.50 6.31
C PHE A 103 9.32 6.71 6.33
N THR A 104 8.41 6.98 5.39
CA THR A 104 7.15 6.23 5.24
C THR A 104 7.39 4.75 4.90
N GLU A 105 8.34 4.44 4.01
CA GLU A 105 8.71 3.05 3.69
C GLU A 105 9.35 2.34 4.88
N TYR A 106 10.18 3.04 5.67
CA TYR A 106 10.72 2.52 6.92
C TYR A 106 9.61 2.16 7.92
N LEU A 107 8.62 3.04 8.12
CA LEU A 107 7.48 2.75 8.98
C LEU A 107 6.68 1.54 8.49
N PHE A 108 6.43 1.44 7.18
CA PHE A 108 5.74 0.27 6.61
C PHE A 108 6.53 -1.02 6.77
N ALA A 109 7.87 -0.98 6.69
CA ALA A 109 8.70 -2.15 6.92
C ALA A 109 8.51 -2.71 8.34
N LYS A 110 8.37 -1.85 9.35
CA LYS A 110 8.09 -2.25 10.74
C LYS A 110 6.70 -2.86 10.95
N LEU A 111 5.74 -2.53 10.08
CA LEU A 111 4.38 -3.11 10.12
C LEU A 111 4.26 -4.44 9.38
N ARG A 112 5.26 -4.83 8.58
CA ARG A 112 5.23 -6.10 7.86
C ARG A 112 5.51 -7.23 8.84
N PRO A 113 4.69 -8.30 8.86
CA PRO A 113 5.01 -9.49 9.63
C PRO A 113 6.39 -10.02 9.21
N SER A 114 7.26 -10.26 10.18
CA SER A 114 8.57 -10.90 9.99
C SER A 114 8.45 -12.29 9.35
N SER A 115 7.30 -12.95 9.51
CA SER A 115 6.92 -14.16 8.76
C SER A 115 6.35 -13.77 7.38
N THR A 116 7.21 -13.80 6.38
CA THR A 116 6.87 -13.62 4.97
C THR A 116 5.77 -14.60 4.53
N SER A 117 4.55 -14.11 4.39
CA SER A 117 3.50 -14.71 3.56
C SER A 117 3.00 -13.62 2.61
N LYS A 118 3.80 -13.37 1.56
CA LYS A 118 3.47 -12.65 0.31
C LYS A 118 2.33 -11.64 0.43
N TRP A 119 2.63 -10.43 0.94
CA TRP A 119 1.83 -9.26 0.61
C TRP A 119 2.09 -8.91 -0.86
N THR A 120 1.35 -9.51 -1.78
CA THR A 120 1.34 -9.07 -3.18
C THR A 120 0.47 -7.82 -3.29
N ARG A 121 1.05 -6.74 -3.81
CA ARG A 121 0.33 -5.51 -4.13
C ARG A 121 -0.72 -5.85 -5.20
N SER A 122 -1.96 -6.05 -4.80
CA SER A 122 -3.10 -6.18 -5.70
C SER A 122 -3.35 -4.82 -6.36
N THR A 123 -2.71 -4.57 -7.50
CA THR A 123 -3.18 -3.51 -8.41
C THR A 123 -4.43 -4.04 -9.10
N SER A 124 -5.62 -3.63 -8.63
CA SER A 124 -6.84 -3.85 -9.40
C SER A 124 -6.79 -2.97 -10.64
N LYS A 125 -6.46 -3.54 -11.80
CA LYS A 125 -6.85 -2.91 -13.07
C LYS A 125 -8.37 -3.00 -13.14
N SER A 126 -9.06 -1.86 -13.05
CA SER A 126 -10.47 -1.78 -13.40
C SER A 126 -10.69 -2.36 -14.80
N PRO A 127 -11.70 -3.23 -15.01
CA PRO A 127 -11.98 -3.72 -16.35
C PRO A 127 -12.38 -2.54 -17.22
N SER A 128 -11.64 -2.32 -18.31
CA SER A 128 -12.07 -1.42 -19.38
C SER A 128 -13.47 -1.82 -19.82
N SER A 129 -14.42 -0.89 -19.69
CA SER A 129 -15.81 -1.05 -20.10
C SER A 129 -15.89 -1.66 -21.50
N GLY A 130 -16.32 -2.92 -21.59
CA GLY A 130 -16.63 -3.58 -22.85
C GLY A 130 -17.75 -2.81 -23.55
N ARG A 131 -17.44 -2.29 -24.73
CA ARG A 131 -18.39 -1.62 -25.63
C ARG A 131 -19.46 -2.63 -26.02
N VAL A 132 -20.71 -2.38 -25.61
CA VAL A 132 -21.89 -3.15 -26.03
C VAL A 132 -22.02 -3.03 -27.55
N ALA A 133 -21.90 -4.15 -28.25
CA ALA A 133 -22.16 -4.21 -29.68
C ALA A 133 -23.68 -4.23 -29.90
N ASN A 134 -24.22 -3.16 -30.49
CA ASN A 134 -25.58 -3.14 -31.02
C ASN A 134 -25.63 -4.02 -32.27
N THR A 135 -26.44 -5.08 -32.22
CA THR A 135 -26.80 -5.89 -33.38
C THR A 135 -27.95 -5.21 -34.14
N PRO A 136 -27.81 -4.83 -35.41
CA PRO A 136 -28.95 -4.42 -36.21
C PRO A 136 -29.59 -5.66 -36.87
N THR A 137 -30.90 -5.77 -36.69
CA THR A 137 -31.78 -6.74 -37.34
C THR A 137 -31.79 -6.58 -38.87
N ARG A 138 -31.91 -7.73 -39.55
CA ARG A 138 -31.79 -7.94 -41.01
C ARG A 138 -33.10 -7.64 -41.75
N SER A 139 -33.04 -6.96 -42.91
CA SER A 139 -34.11 -7.06 -43.93
C SER A 139 -33.63 -6.74 -45.36
N GLY A 140 -33.84 -7.70 -46.28
CA GLY A 140 -33.90 -7.56 -47.76
C GLY A 140 -32.58 -7.22 -48.48
N GLY A 141 -32.24 -7.72 -49.67
CA GLY A 141 -32.91 -8.55 -50.66
C GLY A 141 -32.18 -8.37 -52.01
N ASN A 142 -31.78 -9.49 -52.61
CA ASN A 142 -31.61 -9.77 -54.05
C ASN A 142 -30.50 -9.08 -54.91
N GLY A 143 -29.77 -9.91 -55.68
CA GLY A 143 -29.34 -9.59 -57.04
C GLY A 143 -27.83 -9.66 -57.36
N GLY A 144 -27.46 -10.54 -58.31
CA GLY A 144 -26.46 -10.21 -59.34
C GLY A 144 -25.10 -10.90 -59.33
N ARG A 145 -24.77 -11.55 -60.44
CA ARG A 145 -23.54 -12.28 -60.79
C ARG A 145 -22.29 -11.39 -60.95
N SER A 146 -21.09 -11.99 -60.83
CA SER A 146 -20.06 -12.11 -61.92
C SER A 146 -18.58 -11.98 -61.46
N THR A 147 -17.83 -13.07 -61.71
CA THR A 147 -16.44 -13.25 -62.22
C THR A 147 -15.24 -12.35 -61.89
N ALA A 148 -14.10 -13.04 -61.77
CA ALA A 148 -12.71 -12.66 -62.14
C ALA A 148 -11.98 -11.67 -61.21
N SER A 149 -10.65 -11.64 -61.03
CA SER A 149 -9.49 -12.50 -61.32
C SER A 149 -8.25 -11.78 -60.72
N ARG A 150 -7.13 -12.51 -60.54
CA ARG A 150 -5.73 -11.99 -60.41
C ARG A 150 -5.43 -11.16 -59.13
N GLY A 151 -4.23 -11.14 -58.57
CA GLY A 151 -2.91 -11.72 -58.84
C GLY A 151 -2.05 -11.48 -57.60
N SER A 152 -1.21 -12.44 -57.21
CA SER A 152 0.24 -12.42 -57.45
C SER A 152 1.09 -11.64 -56.42
N ARG A 153 1.71 -12.45 -55.55
CA ARG A 153 3.16 -12.52 -55.24
C ARG A 153 3.89 -11.34 -54.58
N ARG A 154 4.57 -11.75 -53.49
CA ARG A 154 5.95 -11.44 -53.06
C ARG A 154 6.18 -9.99 -52.61
N THR A 155 7.00 -9.68 -51.60
CA THR A 155 8.36 -10.13 -51.31
C THR A 155 8.72 -9.94 -49.83
N ARG A 156 9.81 -10.58 -49.45
CA ARG A 156 10.47 -10.71 -48.15
C ARG A 156 11.72 -9.83 -48.12
N ALA A 157 12.09 -9.25 -46.98
CA ALA A 157 13.46 -8.87 -46.57
C ALA A 157 13.40 -8.49 -45.07
N LEU A 158 14.06 -9.12 -44.07
CA LEU A 158 15.49 -9.41 -43.80
C LEU A 158 16.35 -8.15 -43.91
N THR A 159 16.80 -7.53 -42.80
CA THR A 159 18.10 -7.68 -42.09
C THR A 159 18.26 -6.41 -41.20
N ARG A 160 19.13 -6.21 -40.18
CA ARG A 160 20.30 -6.88 -39.59
C ARG A 160 20.62 -6.22 -38.22
N SER A 161 21.53 -6.87 -37.50
CA SER A 161 22.15 -6.60 -36.19
C SER A 161 23.23 -5.48 -36.14
N SER A 162 23.46 -4.90 -34.94
CA SER A 162 24.75 -4.43 -34.35
C SER A 162 24.47 -3.98 -32.89
N VAL A 163 25.04 -4.46 -31.77
CA VAL A 163 26.43 -4.64 -31.24
C VAL A 163 27.13 -3.34 -30.77
N ARG A 164 27.51 -3.37 -29.48
CA ARG A 164 28.64 -2.76 -28.72
C ARG A 164 28.49 -1.43 -27.94
N ALA A 165 28.68 -1.60 -26.61
CA ALA A 165 29.73 -1.06 -25.73
C ALA A 165 30.00 0.46 -25.65
N GLY A 166 29.90 0.94 -24.41
CA GLY A 166 30.58 2.09 -23.81
C GLY A 166 30.74 1.79 -22.33
#